data_AF-A0A6A6E513-F1
#
_entry.id   AF-A0A6A6E513-F1
#
_cell.length_a   1.000
_cell.length_b   1.000
_cell.length_c   1.000
_cell.angle_alpha   90.00
_cell.angle_beta   90.00
_cell.angle_gamma   90.00
#
_symmetry.space_group_name_H-M   'P 1'
#
loop_
_entity.id
_entity.type
_entity.pdbx_description
1 polymer ?
#
loop_
_entity_poly.entity_id
_entity_poly.type
_entity_poly.pdbx_seq_one_letter_code
_entity_poly.pdbx_strand_id
1 'polypeptide(L)'
;MTTVSKRDSMDATLDEVQNKMKDAKLDQSKPTGKPSLATLPPSIRNNIYKHLLDTEFVNVGKPNVSYTHSIKDNVLQFKASRPPFPVNTAIFHVNRQISAEAIQYFYSQNLFVRLSLYTSNARHAKTMLEDSGVLFSVASPETVEKSKSHAMDLSIVEKNSSQKRATVLFPAQYLPRLINFLDQAGNATKKWGPSHSIFINVLNTYNFPIARLQGDLLELFRLLTNIGNVEVDSKNLLPGYAESLQQSMTVASFDPQAWLTAVTEIADSADAAREARNWEIGNQHGQSAIIALTYAYLTRAEPLHSQPEDFSKSVQRLRWRCELGIGKAMFKQHQKATESKDWLTDPKVPLEERKAIARDMLLAETSTSQALSLATDSPNPSSNPWFQTLPAETIPPNKATWFTDEERGITWYACGIVHMVLGEYLFAAGDLERAVGLRPEGKNFEDAFAKAREGIDWKVRPGTGLRRAARLARG
;
A
#
# COMPACT_ATOMS: atom_id res chain seq x y z
N MET A 1 64.09 2.72 -45.71
CA MET A 1 64.44 1.69 -44.71
C MET A 1 64.20 2.27 -43.32
N THR A 2 63.19 1.75 -42.61
CA THR A 2 63.17 1.45 -41.17
C THR A 2 61.82 0.78 -40.88
N THR A 3 61.89 -0.51 -40.59
CA THR A 3 60.79 -1.43 -40.33
C THR A 3 60.11 -1.12 -39.01
N VAL A 4 58.83 -0.73 -39.04
CA VAL A 4 57.98 -0.63 -37.84
C VAL A 4 57.52 -2.03 -37.48
N SER A 5 58.07 -2.61 -36.40
CA SER A 5 57.59 -3.88 -35.86
C SER A 5 56.20 -3.70 -35.26
N LYS A 6 55.29 -4.64 -35.56
CA LYS A 6 54.03 -4.82 -34.82
C LYS A 6 54.33 -4.85 -33.32
N ARG A 7 53.74 -3.94 -32.55
CA ARG A 7 53.75 -3.97 -31.09
C ARG A 7 52.51 -4.73 -30.62
N ASP A 8 52.73 -5.84 -29.93
CA ASP A 8 51.69 -6.65 -29.30
C ASP A 8 50.98 -5.87 -28.18
N SER A 9 49.67 -6.11 -28.07
CA SER A 9 48.71 -5.50 -27.14
C SER A 9 48.94 -5.85 -25.65
N MET A 10 50.17 -6.21 -25.26
CA MET A 10 50.52 -6.61 -23.90
C MET A 10 51.64 -5.78 -23.25
N ASP A 11 52.27 -4.85 -23.97
CA ASP A 11 53.21 -3.88 -23.39
C ASP A 11 52.52 -2.55 -23.07
N ALA A 12 51.52 -2.58 -22.19
CA ALA A 12 51.16 -1.37 -21.46
C ALA A 12 52.27 -1.14 -20.42
N THR A 13 53.26 -0.32 -20.76
CA THR A 13 54.30 0.13 -19.83
C THR A 13 53.65 0.61 -18.54
N LEU A 14 54.14 0.14 -17.39
CA LEU A 14 53.66 0.47 -16.04
C LEU A 14 53.46 1.99 -15.83
N ASP A 15 54.21 2.81 -16.56
CA ASP A 15 54.11 4.28 -16.54
C ASP A 15 52.79 4.82 -17.12
N GLU A 16 52.23 4.20 -18.17
CA GLU A 16 50.92 4.60 -18.74
C GLU A 16 49.76 4.23 -17.82
N VAL A 17 49.86 3.09 -17.11
CA VAL A 17 48.87 2.66 -16.11
C VAL A 17 48.97 3.54 -14.86
N GLN A 18 50.17 3.90 -14.42
CA GLN A 18 50.36 4.83 -13.30
C GLN A 18 49.84 6.23 -13.62
N ASN A 19 50.02 6.72 -14.85
CA ASN A 19 49.51 8.04 -15.23
C ASN A 19 47.98 8.04 -15.32
N LYS A 20 47.35 7.00 -15.88
CA LYS A 20 45.88 6.86 -15.86
C LYS A 20 45.31 6.66 -14.45
N MET A 21 46.05 6.04 -13.52
CA MET A 21 45.67 5.96 -12.11
C MET A 21 45.83 7.29 -11.35
N LYS A 22 46.77 8.15 -11.77
CA LYS A 22 46.92 9.49 -11.19
C LYS A 22 45.82 10.45 -11.65
N ASP A 23 45.38 10.32 -12.91
CA ASP A 23 44.29 11.14 -13.47
C ASP A 23 42.88 10.65 -13.05
N ALA A 24 42.76 9.42 -12.55
CA ALA A 24 41.54 8.89 -11.93
C ALA A 24 41.45 9.19 -10.42
N LYS A 25 42.18 10.19 -9.92
CA LYS A 25 41.96 10.70 -8.57
C LYS A 25 40.73 11.58 -8.58
N LEU A 26 39.61 11.04 -8.12
CA LEU A 26 38.49 11.84 -7.59
C LEU A 26 39.08 12.95 -6.74
N ASP A 27 38.74 14.20 -7.04
CA ASP A 27 39.05 15.35 -6.20
C ASP A 27 38.55 15.05 -4.79
N GLN A 28 39.45 14.56 -3.93
CA GLN A 28 39.25 14.52 -2.50
C GLN A 28 39.39 15.96 -2.02
N SER A 29 38.38 16.78 -2.32
CA SER A 29 38.09 17.92 -1.47
C SER A 29 37.97 17.33 -0.06
N LYS A 30 38.99 17.58 0.78
CA LYS A 30 39.01 17.13 2.16
C LYS A 30 37.69 17.62 2.77
N PRO A 31 36.76 16.75 3.20
CA PRO A 31 35.59 17.22 3.90
C PRO A 31 36.12 17.95 5.14
N THR A 32 35.80 19.25 5.24
CA THR A 32 36.31 20.18 6.26
C THR A 32 35.77 19.89 7.66
N GLY A 33 35.13 18.74 7.87
CA GLY A 33 34.64 18.27 9.16
C GLY A 33 34.72 16.76 9.29
N LYS A 34 34.84 16.28 10.53
CA LYS A 34 34.70 14.85 10.85
C LYS A 34 33.35 14.36 10.30
N PRO A 35 33.29 13.23 9.56
CA PRO A 35 32.03 12.68 9.10
C PRO A 35 31.14 12.40 10.31
N SER A 36 29.97 13.04 10.33
CA SER A 36 28.96 12.86 11.38
C SER A 36 27.66 12.40 10.74
N LEU A 37 26.80 11.74 11.52
CA LEU A 37 25.45 11.39 11.08
C LEU A 37 24.68 12.62 10.55
N ALA A 38 24.89 13.81 11.12
CA ALA A 38 24.23 15.05 10.69
C ALA A 38 24.72 15.58 9.32
N THR A 39 25.91 15.17 8.88
CA THR A 39 26.48 15.56 7.59
C THR A 39 26.12 14.62 6.43
N LEU A 40 25.46 13.49 6.70
CA LEU A 40 25.01 12.55 5.67
C LEU A 40 23.80 13.09 4.90
N PRO A 41 23.65 12.83 3.60
CA PRO A 41 22.44 13.18 2.84
C PRO A 41 21.15 12.60 3.46
N PRO A 42 20.00 13.29 3.37
CA PRO A 42 18.72 12.81 3.92
C PRO A 42 18.32 11.40 3.47
N SER A 43 18.63 11.01 2.22
CA SER A 43 18.35 9.66 1.70
C SER A 43 19.08 8.56 2.49
N ILE A 44 20.34 8.80 2.86
CA ILE A 44 21.15 7.87 3.65
C ILE A 44 20.70 7.89 5.11
N ARG A 45 20.41 9.07 5.68
CA ARG A 45 19.90 9.20 7.05
C ARG A 45 18.56 8.50 7.22
N ASN A 46 17.64 8.66 6.27
CA ASN A 46 16.33 8.01 6.29
C ASN A 46 16.47 6.47 6.21
N ASN A 47 17.41 5.95 5.43
CA ASN A 47 17.69 4.51 5.43
C ASN A 47 18.21 4.03 6.79
N ILE A 48 19.09 4.80 7.46
CA ILE A 48 19.54 4.49 8.82
C ILE A 48 18.37 4.54 9.81
N TYR A 49 17.51 5.57 9.74
CA TYR A 49 16.32 5.69 10.58
C TYR A 49 15.36 4.52 10.38
N LYS A 50 15.12 4.10 9.13
CA LYS A 50 14.28 2.94 8.80
C LYS A 50 14.71 1.68 9.53
N HIS A 51 16.02 1.42 9.63
CA HIS A 51 16.55 0.23 10.29
C HIS A 51 16.58 0.34 11.83
N LEU A 52 16.59 1.55 12.37
CA LEU A 52 16.75 1.79 13.81
C LEU A 52 15.45 2.15 14.53
N LEU A 53 14.41 2.57 13.80
CA LEU A 53 13.15 3.08 14.35
C LEU A 53 11.94 2.18 14.03
N ASP A 54 12.18 0.87 13.94
CA ASP A 54 11.14 -0.13 13.72
C ASP A 54 10.38 -0.42 15.03
N THR A 55 9.06 -0.26 15.02
CA THR A 55 8.17 -0.48 16.18
C THR A 55 8.17 -1.93 16.64
N GLU A 56 8.47 -2.90 15.76
CA GLU A 56 8.42 -4.33 16.07
C GLU A 56 9.62 -4.79 16.89
N PHE A 57 10.83 -4.29 16.63
CA PHE A 57 12.05 -4.70 17.33
C PHE A 57 12.20 -4.12 18.74
N VAL A 58 11.45 -3.05 19.05
CA VAL A 58 11.63 -2.26 20.29
C VAL A 58 11.17 -3.02 21.55
N ASN A 59 10.34 -4.06 21.42
CA ASN A 59 9.80 -4.82 22.55
C ASN A 59 10.14 -6.32 22.54
N VAL A 60 10.86 -6.83 21.54
CA VAL A 60 11.28 -8.24 21.50
C VAL A 60 12.21 -8.53 22.68
N GLY A 61 11.87 -9.56 23.48
CA GLY A 61 12.66 -10.00 24.64
C GLY A 61 12.55 -9.12 25.90
N LYS A 62 11.68 -8.10 25.92
CA LYS A 62 11.42 -7.28 27.10
C LYS A 62 10.17 -7.78 27.85
N PRO A 63 10.13 -7.71 29.20
CA PRO A 63 8.91 -8.02 29.97
C PRO A 63 7.73 -7.14 29.53
N ASN A 64 6.50 -7.68 29.63
CA ASN A 64 5.28 -6.92 29.33
C ASN A 64 5.22 -5.62 30.13
N VAL A 65 4.79 -4.54 29.49
CA VAL A 65 4.62 -3.24 30.15
C VAL A 65 3.41 -3.33 31.07
N SER A 66 3.62 -3.23 32.38
CA SER A 66 2.52 -3.08 33.34
C SER A 66 2.07 -1.62 33.43
N TYR A 67 0.77 -1.39 33.58
CA TYR A 67 0.18 -0.06 33.70
C TYR A 67 -0.42 0.13 35.08
N THR A 68 -0.14 1.28 35.69
CA THR A 68 -0.87 1.79 36.86
C THR A 68 -1.83 2.88 36.39
N HIS A 69 -2.97 3.04 37.07
CA HIS A 69 -3.99 4.02 36.69
C HIS A 69 -4.40 4.87 37.89
N SER A 70 -4.74 6.12 37.62
CA SER A 70 -5.36 7.03 38.58
C SER A 70 -6.49 7.79 37.90
N ILE A 71 -7.56 8.10 38.64
CA ILE A 71 -8.64 8.97 38.15
C ILE A 71 -8.36 10.38 38.67
N LYS A 72 -8.12 11.32 37.75
CA LYS A 72 -7.96 12.75 38.07
C LYS A 72 -8.97 13.53 37.22
N ASP A 73 -9.72 14.42 37.85
CA ASP A 73 -10.75 15.23 37.18
C ASP A 73 -11.72 14.39 36.35
N ASN A 74 -12.12 13.22 36.88
CA ASN A 74 -13.01 12.26 36.21
C ASN A 74 -12.45 11.61 34.93
N VAL A 75 -11.18 11.84 34.60
CA VAL A 75 -10.46 11.26 33.46
C VAL A 75 -9.44 10.23 33.94
N LEU A 76 -9.36 9.09 33.25
CA LEU A 76 -8.35 8.07 33.48
C LEU A 76 -6.98 8.57 33.03
N GLN A 77 -6.00 8.50 33.93
CA GLN A 77 -4.60 8.73 33.64
C GLN A 77 -3.84 7.42 33.85
N PHE A 78 -3.04 7.04 32.86
CA PHE A 78 -2.23 5.82 32.90
C PHE A 78 -0.76 6.18 33.08
N LYS A 79 -0.08 5.43 33.94
CA LYS A 79 1.37 5.48 34.12
C LYS A 79 1.94 4.09 33.88
N ALA A 80 2.72 3.94 32.83
CA ALA A 80 3.40 2.71 32.50
C ALA A 80 4.60 2.49 33.45
N SER A 81 4.89 1.22 33.77
CA SER A 81 6.08 0.80 34.55
C SER A 81 7.40 1.08 33.84
N ARG A 82 7.36 1.12 32.50
CA ARG A 82 8.46 1.54 31.62
C ARG A 82 7.88 2.25 30.39
N PRO A 83 8.64 3.09 29.67
CA PRO A 83 8.20 3.63 28.39
C PRO A 83 7.71 2.50 27.46
N PRO A 84 6.48 2.55 26.91
CA PRO A 84 5.92 1.46 26.11
C PRO A 84 6.65 1.26 24.78
N PHE A 85 7.11 2.36 24.21
CA PHE A 85 8.19 2.39 23.23
C PHE A 85 9.38 2.99 23.95
N PRO A 86 10.29 2.20 24.54
CA PRO A 86 11.59 2.73 24.92
C PRO A 86 12.29 3.09 23.61
N VAL A 87 11.97 4.26 23.05
CA VAL A 87 12.74 4.85 21.96
C VAL A 87 14.05 5.40 22.53
N ASN A 88 14.71 4.62 23.40
CA ASN A 88 16.09 4.77 23.80
C ASN A 88 16.96 4.10 22.72
N THR A 89 16.72 4.43 21.47
CA THR A 89 17.74 4.22 20.46
C THR A 89 18.77 5.32 20.69
N ALA A 90 20.06 4.98 20.59
CA ALA A 90 21.12 5.97 20.78
C ALA A 90 20.90 7.21 19.89
N ILE A 91 20.18 7.08 18.77
CA ILE A 91 19.93 8.11 17.75
C ILE A 91 19.22 9.37 18.29
N PHE A 92 18.26 9.23 19.21
CA PHE A 92 17.60 10.38 19.84
C PHE A 92 18.52 11.13 20.81
N HIS A 93 19.59 10.47 21.23
CA HIS A 93 20.59 11.01 22.16
C HIS A 93 21.90 11.42 21.46
N VAL A 94 22.02 11.24 20.14
CA VAL A 94 23.24 11.63 19.39
C VAL A 94 23.38 13.16 19.29
N ASN A 95 22.32 13.85 18.86
CA ASN A 95 22.31 15.31 18.70
C ASN A 95 20.86 15.82 18.56
N ARG A 96 20.58 17.04 19.00
CA ARG A 96 19.26 17.69 18.92
C ARG A 96 18.64 17.70 17.50
N GLN A 97 19.45 17.93 16.46
CA GLN A 97 19.01 17.91 15.06
C GLN A 97 18.60 16.50 14.63
N ILE A 98 19.46 15.50 14.89
CA ILE A 98 19.20 14.09 14.54
C ILE A 98 17.97 13.59 15.32
N SER A 99 17.83 13.97 16.58
CA SER A 99 16.65 13.65 17.37
C SER A 99 15.39 14.24 16.76
N ALA A 100 15.39 15.52 16.36
CA ALA A 100 14.22 16.15 15.76
C ALA A 100 13.87 15.50 14.40
N GLU A 101 14.87 15.24 13.56
CA GLU A 101 14.70 14.57 12.27
C GLU A 101 14.21 13.12 12.44
N ALA A 102 14.75 12.37 13.39
CA ALA A 102 14.34 10.99 13.69
C ALA A 102 12.91 10.94 14.25
N ILE A 103 12.52 11.90 15.10
CA ILE A 103 11.14 12.03 15.60
C ILE A 103 10.20 12.31 14.43
N GLN A 104 10.54 13.29 13.58
CA GLN A 104 9.74 13.64 12.42
C GLN A 104 9.65 12.47 11.43
N TYR A 105 10.75 11.75 11.20
CA TYR A 105 10.79 10.55 10.39
C TYR A 105 9.86 9.47 10.98
N PHE A 106 10.00 9.16 12.26
CA PHE A 106 9.18 8.17 12.95
C PHE A 106 7.67 8.47 12.85
N TYR A 107 7.24 9.72 13.09
CA TYR A 107 5.83 10.11 12.99
C TYR A 107 5.35 10.24 11.53
N SER A 108 6.22 10.56 10.57
CA SER A 108 5.85 10.61 9.15
C SER A 108 5.76 9.23 8.50
N GLN A 109 6.44 8.23 9.04
CA GLN A 109 6.44 6.87 8.51
C GLN A 109 5.41 5.96 9.20
N ASN A 110 4.86 6.36 10.36
CA ASN A 110 3.89 5.57 11.11
C ASN A 110 2.54 6.28 11.22
N LEU A 111 1.46 5.54 10.97
CA LEU A 111 0.11 6.03 11.18
C LEU A 111 -0.25 5.89 12.66
N PHE A 112 -0.69 6.98 13.28
CA PHE A 112 -1.17 6.98 14.67
C PHE A 112 -2.68 7.23 14.71
N VAL A 113 -3.34 6.59 15.66
CA VAL A 113 -4.77 6.72 15.93
C VAL A 113 -4.96 7.32 17.33
N ARG A 114 -5.74 8.39 17.41
CA ARG A 114 -6.16 8.98 18.68
C ARG A 114 -7.55 8.47 19.02
N LEU A 115 -7.66 7.67 20.07
CA LEU A 115 -8.92 7.11 20.57
C LEU A 115 -9.43 7.92 21.76
N SER A 116 -10.68 8.36 21.67
CA SER A 116 -11.43 8.99 22.75
C SER A 116 -12.59 8.10 23.20
N LEU A 117 -12.70 7.85 24.50
CA LEU A 117 -13.78 7.05 25.08
C LEU A 117 -14.72 7.92 25.91
N TYR A 118 -16.00 7.90 25.56
CA TYR A 118 -17.07 8.56 26.28
C TYR A 118 -17.95 7.50 26.95
N THR A 119 -17.91 7.45 28.28
CA THR A 119 -18.70 6.52 29.09
C THR A 119 -19.07 7.15 30.43
N SER A 120 -20.26 6.80 30.94
CA SER A 120 -20.69 7.25 32.27
C SER A 120 -19.82 6.65 33.38
N ASN A 121 -19.19 5.49 33.14
CA ASN A 121 -18.42 4.74 34.13
C ASN A 121 -16.93 4.63 33.75
N ALA A 122 -16.05 5.27 34.52
CA ALA A 122 -14.60 5.19 34.31
C ALA A 122 -14.06 3.75 34.38
N ARG A 123 -14.71 2.81 35.10
CA ARG A 123 -14.28 1.40 35.09
C ARG A 123 -14.48 0.75 33.72
N HIS A 124 -15.54 1.11 32.99
CA HIS A 124 -15.77 0.57 31.64
C HIS A 124 -14.69 1.02 30.66
N ALA A 125 -14.33 2.30 30.68
CA ALA A 125 -13.23 2.82 29.86
C ALA A 125 -11.89 2.14 30.20
N LYS A 126 -11.63 1.89 31.48
CA LYS A 126 -10.43 1.18 31.92
C LYS A 126 -10.40 -0.25 31.37
N THR A 127 -11.45 -1.03 31.62
CA THR A 127 -11.56 -2.43 31.14
C THR A 127 -11.44 -2.49 29.63
N MET A 128 -12.14 -1.61 28.90
CA MET A 128 -12.04 -1.54 27.44
C MET A 128 -10.60 -1.33 26.96
N LEU A 129 -9.85 -0.41 27.57
CA LEU A 129 -8.46 -0.13 27.17
C LEU A 129 -7.49 -1.25 27.56
N GLU A 130 -7.65 -1.83 28.75
CA GLU A 130 -6.84 -2.95 29.23
C GLU A 130 -7.04 -4.20 28.37
N ASP A 131 -8.29 -4.58 28.11
CA ASP A 131 -8.65 -5.82 27.41
C ASP A 131 -8.43 -5.73 25.90
N SER A 132 -8.65 -4.56 25.29
CA SER A 132 -8.29 -4.33 23.87
C SER A 132 -6.79 -4.24 23.64
N GLY A 133 -6.01 -4.07 24.71
CA GLY A 133 -4.56 -3.96 24.64
C GLY A 133 -4.06 -2.74 23.87
N VAL A 134 -4.84 -1.64 23.79
CA VAL A 134 -4.45 -0.37 23.13
C VAL A 134 -4.02 0.76 24.09
N LEU A 135 -3.62 0.41 25.31
CA LEU A 135 -3.05 1.34 26.29
C LEU A 135 -1.66 1.85 25.84
N PHE A 136 -1.58 2.92 25.02
CA PHE A 136 -0.28 3.35 24.49
C PHE A 136 0.01 4.86 24.51
N SER A 137 -0.52 5.60 25.49
CA SER A 137 0.02 6.92 25.80
C SER A 137 0.45 7.04 27.26
N VAL A 138 1.76 7.26 27.46
CA VAL A 138 2.37 7.78 28.70
C VAL A 138 2.35 9.31 28.76
N ALA A 139 1.91 9.99 27.68
CA ALA A 139 1.70 11.43 27.69
C ALA A 139 0.41 11.79 28.42
N SER A 140 0.40 12.94 29.11
CA SER A 140 -0.79 13.41 29.81
C SER A 140 -1.96 13.60 28.82
N PRO A 141 -3.22 13.40 29.24
CA PRO A 141 -4.38 13.59 28.37
C PRO A 141 -4.37 14.94 27.62
N GLU A 142 -3.96 16.01 28.29
CA GLU A 142 -3.83 17.35 27.70
C GLU A 142 -2.83 17.41 26.52
N THR A 143 -1.74 16.65 26.61
CA THR A 143 -0.71 16.60 25.55
C THR A 143 -1.23 15.81 24.36
N VAL A 144 -1.94 14.70 24.61
CA VAL A 144 -2.56 13.89 23.56
C VAL A 144 -3.64 14.68 22.81
N GLU A 145 -4.44 15.47 23.53
CA GLU A 145 -5.50 16.30 22.93
C GLU A 145 -4.95 17.42 22.05
N LYS A 146 -3.80 18.00 22.42
CA LYS A 146 -3.12 19.03 21.63
C LYS A 146 -2.31 18.46 20.46
N SER A 147 -2.10 17.14 20.43
CA SER A 147 -1.37 16.50 19.33
C SER A 147 -2.11 16.68 18.00
N LYS A 148 -1.36 17.07 16.97
CA LYS A 148 -1.81 17.12 15.57
C LYS A 148 -1.10 16.09 14.69
N SER A 149 -0.22 15.29 15.28
CA SER A 149 0.66 14.35 14.58
C SER A 149 0.09 12.94 14.61
N HIS A 150 -1.14 12.79 14.11
CA HIS A 150 -1.85 11.52 14.01
C HIS A 150 -2.72 11.47 12.76
N ALA A 151 -2.97 10.26 12.25
CA ALA A 151 -3.68 10.06 11.00
C ALA A 151 -5.20 10.07 11.20
N MET A 152 -5.69 9.53 12.31
CA MET A 152 -7.11 9.31 12.55
C MET A 152 -7.53 9.63 13.98
N ASP A 153 -8.64 10.34 14.12
CA ASP A 153 -9.42 10.43 15.34
C ASP A 153 -10.52 9.37 15.33
N LEU A 154 -10.60 8.62 16.43
CA LEU A 154 -11.63 7.63 16.69
C LEU A 154 -12.31 7.97 18.02
N SER A 155 -13.62 8.13 18.02
CA SER A 155 -14.39 8.31 19.26
C SER A 155 -15.42 7.20 19.40
N ILE A 156 -15.44 6.58 20.57
CA ILE A 156 -16.45 5.58 20.94
C ILE A 156 -17.29 6.17 22.06
N VAL A 157 -18.60 6.26 21.86
CA VAL A 157 -19.54 6.89 22.77
C VAL A 157 -20.58 5.89 23.22
N GLU A 158 -20.61 5.60 24.52
CA GLU A 158 -21.66 4.79 25.14
C GLU A 158 -22.96 5.61 25.23
N LYS A 159 -24.11 4.93 25.05
CA LYS A 159 -25.44 5.53 25.10
C LYS A 159 -25.61 6.39 26.36
N ASN A 160 -26.17 7.58 26.17
CA ASN A 160 -26.40 8.59 27.22
C ASN A 160 -25.12 9.10 27.89
N SER A 161 -23.94 8.89 27.31
CA SER A 161 -22.70 9.45 27.82
C SER A 161 -22.29 10.71 27.07
N SER A 162 -22.07 11.79 27.82
CA SER A 162 -21.37 12.99 27.37
C SER A 162 -19.99 13.13 28.01
N GLN A 163 -19.61 12.21 28.92
CA GLN A 163 -18.41 12.33 29.73
C GLN A 163 -17.24 11.61 29.08
N LYS A 164 -16.25 12.39 28.63
CA LYS A 164 -14.97 11.87 28.14
C LYS A 164 -14.17 11.30 29.30
N ARG A 165 -13.89 9.99 29.28
CA ARG A 165 -13.19 9.29 30.37
C ARG A 165 -11.76 8.92 30.04
N ALA A 166 -11.41 8.79 28.77
CA ALA A 166 -10.04 8.51 28.36
C ALA A 166 -9.74 9.07 26.98
N THR A 167 -8.49 9.47 26.79
CA THR A 167 -7.90 9.79 25.48
C THR A 167 -6.56 9.08 25.41
N VAL A 168 -6.38 8.22 24.41
CA VAL A 168 -5.10 7.52 24.17
C VAL A 168 -4.67 7.71 22.72
N LEU A 169 -3.37 7.64 22.49
CA LEU A 169 -2.77 7.64 21.16
C LEU A 169 -2.04 6.32 20.99
N PHE A 170 -2.23 5.63 19.88
CA PHE A 170 -1.54 4.36 19.59
C PHE A 170 -1.20 4.21 18.10
N PRO A 171 -0.17 3.42 17.73
CA PRO A 171 0.12 3.13 16.33
C PRO A 171 -1.00 2.30 15.68
N ALA A 172 -1.37 2.60 14.43
CA ALA A 172 -2.44 1.93 13.69
C ALA A 172 -2.26 0.40 13.56
N GLN A 173 -1.02 -0.11 13.68
CA GLN A 173 -0.72 -1.54 13.75
C GLN A 173 -1.47 -2.27 14.88
N TYR A 174 -1.87 -1.57 15.95
CA TYR A 174 -2.65 -2.13 17.06
C TYR A 174 -4.16 -2.02 16.87
N LEU A 175 -4.62 -1.32 15.82
CA LEU A 175 -6.04 -1.19 15.49
C LEU A 175 -6.77 -2.54 15.37
N PRO A 176 -6.19 -3.61 14.78
CA PRO A 176 -6.83 -4.93 14.76
C PRO A 176 -7.20 -5.45 16.16
N ARG A 177 -6.42 -5.15 17.20
CA ARG A 177 -6.71 -5.59 18.57
C ARG A 177 -7.94 -4.90 19.14
N LEU A 178 -8.06 -3.59 18.88
CA LEU A 178 -9.25 -2.83 19.25
C LEU A 178 -10.48 -3.37 18.51
N ILE A 179 -10.40 -3.54 17.19
CA ILE A 179 -11.53 -4.03 16.39
C ILE A 179 -11.96 -5.43 16.85
N ASN A 180 -11.02 -6.35 17.07
CA ASN A 180 -11.33 -7.69 17.58
C ASN A 180 -12.01 -7.65 18.96
N PHE A 181 -11.56 -6.76 19.85
CA PHE A 181 -12.23 -6.56 21.14
C PHE A 181 -13.67 -6.08 20.97
N LEU A 182 -13.91 -5.08 20.09
CA LEU A 182 -15.25 -4.55 19.87
C LEU A 182 -16.17 -5.59 19.22
N ASP A 183 -15.67 -6.39 18.27
CA ASP A 183 -16.40 -7.51 17.66
C ASP A 183 -16.77 -8.56 18.72
N GLN A 184 -15.82 -8.99 19.54
CA GLN A 184 -16.06 -9.94 20.64
C GLN A 184 -17.07 -9.41 21.65
N ALA A 185 -17.01 -8.11 22.00
CA ALA A 185 -17.98 -7.48 22.88
C ALA A 185 -19.40 -7.48 22.27
N GLY A 186 -19.52 -7.19 20.98
CA GLY A 186 -20.77 -7.29 20.22
C GLY A 186 -21.35 -8.70 20.18
N ASN A 187 -20.50 -9.71 19.98
CA ASN A 187 -20.88 -11.12 19.94
C ASN A 187 -21.28 -11.65 21.32
N ALA A 188 -20.55 -11.27 22.38
CA ALA A 188 -20.86 -11.67 23.75
C ALA A 188 -22.14 -10.99 24.27
N THR A 189 -22.37 -9.73 23.91
CA THR A 189 -23.53 -8.96 24.36
C THR A 189 -24.24 -8.30 23.18
N LYS A 190 -25.37 -8.88 22.75
CA LYS A 190 -26.16 -8.37 21.61
C LYS A 190 -26.61 -6.91 21.73
N LYS A 191 -26.67 -6.37 22.95
CA LYS A 191 -27.00 -4.95 23.22
C LYS A 191 -25.79 -4.01 23.14
N TRP A 192 -24.57 -4.54 23.11
CA TRP A 192 -23.35 -3.75 23.13
C TRP A 192 -23.27 -2.84 21.91
N GLY A 193 -23.27 -3.40 20.69
CA GLY A 193 -23.23 -2.61 19.45
C GLY A 193 -24.31 -1.53 19.38
N PRO A 194 -25.60 -1.86 19.59
CA PRO A 194 -26.69 -0.88 19.57
C PRO A 194 -26.62 0.20 20.67
N SER A 195 -25.80 -0.01 21.70
CA SER A 195 -25.59 0.95 22.79
C SER A 195 -24.36 1.84 22.58
N HIS A 196 -23.63 1.70 21.48
CA HIS A 196 -22.45 2.51 21.18
C HIS A 196 -22.59 3.25 19.86
N SER A 197 -22.00 4.45 19.83
CA SER A 197 -21.79 5.25 18.64
C SER A 197 -20.31 5.36 18.33
N ILE A 198 -19.93 5.26 17.06
CA ILE A 198 -18.54 5.39 16.60
C ILE A 198 -18.43 6.61 15.68
N PHE A 199 -17.46 7.48 15.96
CA PHE A 199 -17.14 8.64 15.14
C PHE A 199 -15.69 8.53 14.64
N ILE A 200 -15.48 8.66 13.33
CA ILE A 200 -14.17 8.48 12.70
C ILE A 200 -13.85 9.72 11.86
N ASN A 201 -12.67 10.29 12.06
CA ASN A 201 -12.16 11.38 11.23
C ASN A 201 -10.70 11.14 10.83
N VAL A 202 -10.43 11.03 9.53
CA VAL A 202 -9.07 10.95 8.99
C VAL A 202 -8.56 12.38 8.76
N LEU A 203 -7.47 12.76 9.43
CA LEU A 203 -6.94 14.12 9.43
C LEU A 203 -5.76 14.30 8.48
N ASN A 204 -4.70 13.52 8.70
CA ASN A 204 -3.44 13.66 7.98
C ASN A 204 -3.22 12.45 7.08
N THR A 205 -3.06 12.71 5.78
CA THR A 205 -2.84 11.66 4.78
C THR A 205 -1.37 11.36 4.52
N TYR A 206 -0.44 12.21 5.00
CA TYR A 206 1.02 12.07 4.87
C TYR A 206 1.52 11.73 3.46
N ASN A 207 0.82 12.19 2.41
CA ASN A 207 1.07 11.85 1.01
C ASN A 207 0.97 10.35 0.68
N PHE A 208 0.33 9.53 1.51
CA PHE A 208 -0.04 8.17 1.15
C PHE A 208 -1.16 8.19 0.09
N PRO A 209 -1.17 7.23 -0.85
CA PRO A 209 -2.33 7.00 -1.71
C PRO A 209 -3.59 6.82 -0.85
N ILE A 210 -4.67 7.54 -1.18
CA ILE A 210 -5.90 7.57 -0.38
C ILE A 210 -6.46 6.16 -0.16
N ALA A 211 -6.51 5.32 -1.20
CA ALA A 211 -7.01 3.95 -1.11
C ALA A 211 -6.21 3.10 -0.10
N ARG A 212 -4.89 3.26 -0.06
CA ARG A 212 -4.03 2.54 0.89
C ARG A 212 -4.23 3.04 2.31
N LEU A 213 -4.30 4.35 2.51
CA LEU A 213 -4.57 4.95 3.80
C LEU A 213 -5.92 4.48 4.37
N GLN A 214 -6.95 4.42 3.53
CA GLN A 214 -8.26 3.87 3.87
C GLN A 214 -8.17 2.39 4.23
N GLY A 215 -7.43 1.60 3.44
CA GLY A 215 -7.17 0.19 3.75
C GLY A 215 -6.56 -0.01 5.13
N ASP A 216 -5.47 0.72 5.42
CA ASP A 216 -4.71 0.59 6.65
C ASP A 216 -5.48 1.07 7.90
N LEU A 217 -6.36 2.07 7.75
CA LEU A 217 -7.04 2.71 8.88
C LEU A 217 -8.51 2.33 9.06
N LEU A 218 -9.24 2.02 7.98
CA LEU A 218 -10.69 1.99 7.98
C LEU A 218 -11.28 0.63 7.60
N GLU A 219 -10.61 -0.15 6.75
CA GLU A 219 -11.22 -1.36 6.19
C GLU A 219 -11.55 -2.42 7.26
N LEU A 220 -10.74 -2.49 8.33
CA LEU A 220 -11.00 -3.38 9.48
C LEU A 220 -12.33 -3.07 10.18
N PHE A 221 -12.82 -1.83 10.14
CA PHE A 221 -14.09 -1.48 10.78
C PHE A 221 -15.29 -2.18 10.12
N ARG A 222 -15.18 -2.64 8.87
CA ARG A 222 -16.21 -3.47 8.22
C ARG A 222 -16.42 -4.83 8.89
N LEU A 223 -15.51 -5.25 9.77
CA LEU A 223 -15.72 -6.39 10.65
C LEU A 223 -16.82 -6.11 11.69
N LEU A 224 -17.00 -4.85 12.11
CA LEU A 224 -18.02 -4.49 13.08
C LEU A 224 -19.38 -4.41 12.40
N THR A 225 -20.41 -4.95 13.05
CA THR A 225 -21.81 -4.89 12.60
C THR A 225 -22.72 -4.54 13.76
N ASN A 226 -23.94 -4.12 13.47
CA ASN A 226 -25.00 -3.82 14.46
C ASN A 226 -24.61 -2.69 15.44
N ILE A 227 -23.81 -1.72 14.99
CA ILE A 227 -23.46 -0.54 15.78
C ILE A 227 -24.62 0.46 15.75
N GLY A 228 -24.95 1.06 16.90
CA GLY A 228 -26.12 1.91 17.06
C GLY A 228 -26.08 3.20 16.23
N ASN A 229 -24.91 3.81 16.10
CA ASN A 229 -24.68 4.94 15.20
C ASN A 229 -23.23 4.99 14.74
N VAL A 230 -23.00 5.34 13.48
CA VAL A 230 -21.64 5.49 12.93
C VAL A 230 -21.60 6.74 12.06
N GLU A 231 -20.60 7.58 12.31
CA GLU A 231 -20.33 8.79 11.53
C GLU A 231 -18.86 8.79 11.10
N VAL A 232 -18.62 8.92 9.80
CA VAL A 232 -17.31 8.91 9.18
C VAL A 232 -17.17 10.19 8.36
N ASP A 233 -16.17 11.01 8.69
CA ASP A 233 -15.88 12.24 7.94
C ASP A 233 -15.36 11.89 6.53
N SER A 234 -16.07 12.33 5.49
CA SER A 234 -15.77 12.03 4.09
C SER A 234 -14.67 12.91 3.50
N LYS A 235 -14.24 13.98 4.19
CA LYS A 235 -13.35 15.01 3.64
C LYS A 235 -12.04 14.49 3.03
N ASN A 236 -11.42 13.49 3.66
CA ASN A 236 -10.11 12.95 3.26
C ASN A 236 -10.20 11.53 2.70
N LEU A 237 -11.39 11.14 2.24
CA LEU A 237 -11.70 9.80 1.75
C LEU A 237 -12.13 9.83 0.28
N LEU A 238 -12.09 8.67 -0.37
CA LEU A 238 -12.67 8.52 -1.69
C LEU A 238 -14.20 8.76 -1.65
N PRO A 239 -14.78 9.38 -2.69
CA PRO A 239 -16.22 9.58 -2.79
C PRO A 239 -17.01 8.28 -2.55
N GLY A 240 -18.05 8.33 -1.72
CA GLY A 240 -18.90 7.17 -1.41
C GLY A 240 -18.33 6.17 -0.40
N TYR A 241 -17.04 6.28 -0.02
CA TYR A 241 -16.42 5.33 0.90
C TYR A 241 -16.96 5.47 2.32
N ALA A 242 -17.14 6.70 2.80
CA ALA A 242 -17.64 6.98 4.15
C ALA A 242 -19.05 6.41 4.34
N GLU A 243 -19.93 6.66 3.39
CA GLU A 243 -21.32 6.20 3.37
C GLU A 243 -21.38 4.67 3.35
N SER A 244 -20.60 4.03 2.47
CA SER A 244 -20.48 2.58 2.39
C SER A 244 -19.97 1.96 3.71
N LEU A 245 -18.98 2.57 4.35
CA LEU A 245 -18.45 2.09 5.63
C LEU A 245 -19.49 2.20 6.74
N GLN A 246 -20.14 3.37 6.86
CA GLN A 246 -21.22 3.61 7.83
C GLN A 246 -22.35 2.58 7.68
N GLN A 247 -22.80 2.33 6.44
CA GLN A 247 -23.83 1.34 6.16
C GLN A 247 -23.38 -0.06 6.59
N SER A 248 -22.15 -0.46 6.25
CA SER A 248 -21.64 -1.79 6.62
C SER A 248 -21.53 -2.03 8.13
N MET A 249 -21.32 -0.98 8.93
CA MET A 249 -21.21 -1.10 10.38
C MET A 249 -22.57 -1.07 11.10
N THR A 250 -23.58 -0.50 10.47
CA THR A 250 -24.93 -0.33 11.05
C THR A 250 -25.89 -1.47 10.71
N VAL A 251 -25.60 -2.27 9.67
CA VAL A 251 -26.38 -3.48 9.37
C VAL A 251 -26.30 -4.51 10.49
N ALA A 252 -27.39 -5.24 10.72
CA ALA A 252 -27.49 -6.18 11.83
C ALA A 252 -26.50 -7.36 11.76
N SER A 253 -26.16 -7.80 10.54
CA SER A 253 -25.24 -8.90 10.27
C SER A 253 -24.57 -8.72 8.92
N PHE A 254 -23.43 -9.38 8.73
CA PHE A 254 -22.75 -9.44 7.45
C PHE A 254 -23.58 -10.21 6.42
N ASP A 255 -23.75 -9.63 5.24
CA ASP A 255 -24.39 -10.26 4.08
C ASP A 255 -23.39 -10.29 2.91
N PRO A 256 -22.94 -11.49 2.47
CA PRO A 256 -22.01 -11.65 1.36
C PRO A 256 -22.48 -10.98 0.07
N GLN A 257 -23.78 -11.02 -0.25
CA GLN A 257 -24.29 -10.47 -1.50
C GLN A 257 -24.33 -8.94 -1.45
N ALA A 258 -24.80 -8.36 -0.34
CA ALA A 258 -24.78 -6.91 -0.13
C ALA A 258 -23.34 -6.37 -0.15
N TRP A 259 -22.40 -7.10 0.47
CA TRP A 259 -20.98 -6.76 0.42
C TRP A 259 -20.44 -6.77 -1.02
N LEU A 260 -20.69 -7.83 -1.79
CA LEU A 260 -20.21 -7.92 -3.17
C LEU A 260 -20.79 -6.81 -4.04
N THR A 261 -22.06 -6.45 -3.85
CA THR A 261 -22.69 -5.30 -4.50
C THR A 261 -21.97 -4.00 -4.15
N ALA A 262 -21.72 -3.73 -2.87
CA ALA A 262 -21.02 -2.51 -2.44
C ALA A 262 -19.59 -2.41 -3.01
N VAL A 263 -18.85 -3.53 -3.07
CA VAL A 263 -17.52 -3.54 -3.69
C VAL A 263 -17.60 -3.36 -5.22
N THR A 264 -18.66 -3.87 -5.85
CA THR A 264 -18.92 -3.66 -7.27
C THR A 264 -19.18 -2.19 -7.57
N GLU A 265 -19.96 -1.49 -6.74
CA GLU A 265 -20.21 -0.05 -6.88
C GLU A 265 -18.92 0.80 -6.79
N ILE A 266 -17.95 0.39 -5.95
CA ILE A 266 -16.62 1.00 -5.90
C ILE A 266 -15.88 0.79 -7.23
N ALA A 267 -15.95 -0.41 -7.81
CA ALA A 267 -15.34 -0.70 -9.10
C ALA A 267 -16.05 0.03 -10.27
N ASP A 268 -17.37 0.19 -10.21
CA ASP A 268 -18.13 0.97 -11.19
C ASP A 268 -17.76 2.45 -11.12
N SER A 269 -17.55 2.99 -9.91
CA SER A 269 -17.03 4.35 -9.72
C SER A 269 -15.61 4.51 -10.30
N ALA A 270 -14.79 3.46 -10.23
CA ALA A 270 -13.47 3.43 -10.86
C ALA A 270 -13.57 3.54 -12.38
N ASP A 271 -14.50 2.80 -13.00
CA ASP A 271 -14.69 2.82 -14.44
C ASP A 271 -15.30 4.12 -14.93
N ALA A 272 -16.30 4.67 -14.23
CA ALA A 272 -16.86 5.98 -14.52
C ALA A 272 -15.79 7.09 -14.48
N ALA A 273 -14.89 7.06 -13.49
CA ALA A 273 -13.78 8.00 -13.40
C ALA A 273 -12.79 7.85 -14.57
N ARG A 274 -12.50 6.61 -14.99
CA ARG A 274 -11.62 6.33 -16.16
C ARG A 274 -12.26 6.79 -17.47
N GLU A 275 -13.58 6.62 -17.64
CA GLU A 275 -14.32 7.12 -18.80
C GLU A 275 -14.29 8.64 -18.87
N ALA A 276 -14.40 9.31 -17.71
CA ALA A 276 -14.21 10.75 -17.57
C ALA A 276 -12.73 11.21 -17.69
N ARG A 277 -11.80 10.29 -17.97
CA ARG A 277 -10.34 10.52 -18.05
C ARG A 277 -9.71 11.01 -16.74
N ASN A 278 -10.36 10.80 -15.62
CA ASN A 278 -9.79 11.01 -14.30
C ASN A 278 -9.06 9.74 -13.85
N TRP A 279 -7.88 9.50 -14.44
CA TRP A 279 -7.11 8.27 -14.26
C TRP A 279 -6.69 8.04 -12.80
N GLU A 280 -6.29 9.10 -12.10
CA GLU A 280 -5.85 9.00 -10.71
C GLU A 280 -6.98 8.52 -9.80
N ILE A 281 -8.14 9.17 -9.84
CA ILE A 281 -9.32 8.76 -9.05
C ILE A 281 -9.76 7.35 -9.43
N GLY A 282 -9.79 7.03 -10.73
CA GLY A 282 -10.14 5.69 -11.21
C GLY A 282 -9.15 4.60 -10.73
N ASN A 283 -7.88 4.93 -10.57
CA ASN A 283 -6.89 4.02 -10.01
C ASN A 283 -7.08 3.85 -8.50
N GLN A 284 -7.36 4.93 -7.76
CA GLN A 284 -7.62 4.86 -6.33
C GLN A 284 -8.88 4.03 -6.02
N HIS A 285 -9.99 4.22 -6.74
CA HIS A 285 -11.18 3.39 -6.55
C HIS A 285 -10.93 1.91 -6.89
N GLY A 286 -10.23 1.63 -7.99
CA GLY A 286 -9.86 0.25 -8.34
C GLY A 286 -9.03 -0.42 -7.24
N GLN A 287 -8.06 0.30 -6.67
CA GLN A 287 -7.25 -0.18 -5.55
C GLN A 287 -8.08 -0.33 -4.27
N SER A 288 -9.02 0.57 -4.02
CA SER A 288 -9.94 0.47 -2.87
C SER A 288 -10.82 -0.78 -2.95
N ALA A 289 -11.33 -1.13 -4.15
CA ALA A 289 -12.09 -2.36 -4.35
C ALA A 289 -11.22 -3.60 -4.12
N ILE A 290 -9.99 -3.60 -4.64
CA ILE A 290 -8.98 -4.65 -4.40
C ILE A 290 -8.72 -4.86 -2.90
N ILE A 291 -8.51 -3.78 -2.16
CA ILE A 291 -8.27 -3.81 -0.71
C ILE A 291 -9.49 -4.36 0.02
N ALA A 292 -10.69 -3.88 -0.31
CA ALA A 292 -11.93 -4.37 0.30
C ALA A 292 -12.17 -5.86 0.05
N LEU A 293 -11.87 -6.34 -1.16
CA LEU A 293 -11.87 -7.76 -1.50
C LEU A 293 -10.92 -8.56 -0.61
N THR A 294 -9.67 -8.11 -0.49
CA THR A 294 -8.65 -8.80 0.33
C THR A 294 -9.04 -8.83 1.81
N TYR A 295 -9.47 -7.72 2.39
CA TYR A 295 -9.83 -7.66 3.81
C TYR A 295 -11.06 -8.50 4.14
N ALA A 296 -12.05 -8.57 3.25
CA ALA A 296 -13.22 -9.40 3.47
C ALA A 296 -12.85 -10.89 3.51
N TYR A 297 -12.01 -11.38 2.60
CA TYR A 297 -11.53 -12.78 2.66
C TYR A 297 -10.61 -13.04 3.86
N LEU A 298 -9.87 -12.04 4.34
CA LEU A 298 -9.07 -12.16 5.54
C LEU A 298 -9.92 -12.28 6.82
N THR A 299 -11.05 -11.57 6.89
CA THR A 299 -11.83 -11.40 8.13
C THR A 299 -13.16 -12.16 8.15
N ARG A 300 -13.69 -12.51 6.98
CA ARG A 300 -15.00 -13.15 6.76
C ARG A 300 -14.87 -14.35 5.82
N ALA A 301 -13.75 -15.07 5.87
CA ALA A 301 -13.47 -16.22 5.00
C ALA A 301 -14.62 -17.25 5.00
N GLU A 302 -15.07 -17.70 6.18
CA GLU A 302 -16.11 -18.73 6.32
C GLU A 302 -17.41 -18.41 5.58
N PRO A 303 -18.11 -17.28 5.84
CA PRO A 303 -19.35 -16.97 5.14
C PRO A 303 -19.17 -16.67 3.64
N LEU A 304 -17.96 -16.28 3.20
CA LEU A 304 -17.65 -16.04 1.79
C LEU A 304 -17.37 -17.35 1.04
N HIS A 305 -16.67 -18.29 1.67
CA HIS A 305 -16.36 -19.61 1.09
C HIS A 305 -17.57 -20.55 1.09
N SER A 306 -18.57 -20.31 1.94
CA SER A 306 -19.83 -21.07 1.93
C SER A 306 -20.77 -20.68 0.78
N GLN A 307 -20.43 -19.66 -0.01
CA GLN A 307 -21.29 -19.20 -1.10
C GLN A 307 -21.23 -20.12 -2.34
N PRO A 308 -22.28 -20.13 -3.19
CA PRO A 308 -22.29 -20.88 -4.44
C PRO A 308 -21.15 -20.50 -5.39
N GLU A 309 -20.85 -21.36 -6.37
CA GLU A 309 -19.77 -21.15 -7.34
C GLU A 309 -19.91 -19.80 -8.09
N ASP A 310 -21.12 -19.41 -8.47
CA ASP A 310 -21.38 -18.15 -9.19
C ASP A 310 -20.95 -16.91 -8.40
N PHE A 311 -21.01 -16.97 -7.06
CA PHE A 311 -20.49 -15.91 -6.20
C PHE A 311 -18.97 -15.80 -6.30
N SER A 312 -18.27 -16.93 -6.18
CA SER A 312 -16.80 -16.96 -6.32
C SER A 312 -16.35 -16.51 -7.71
N LYS A 313 -17.07 -16.92 -8.75
CA LYS A 313 -16.86 -16.44 -10.12
C LYS A 313 -16.99 -14.92 -10.21
N SER A 314 -18.01 -14.35 -9.57
CA SER A 314 -18.23 -12.90 -9.56
C SER A 314 -17.11 -12.15 -8.83
N VAL A 315 -16.64 -12.69 -7.70
CA VAL A 315 -15.47 -12.17 -6.97
C VAL A 315 -14.21 -12.16 -7.84
N GLN A 316 -13.90 -13.27 -8.51
CA GLN A 316 -12.71 -13.36 -9.37
C GLN A 316 -12.78 -12.39 -10.54
N ARG A 317 -13.95 -12.27 -11.17
CA ARG A 317 -14.19 -11.34 -12.28
C ARG A 317 -14.07 -9.89 -11.82
N LEU A 318 -14.57 -9.56 -10.62
CA LEU A 318 -14.46 -8.24 -10.05
C LEU A 318 -13.00 -7.87 -9.76
N ARG A 319 -12.23 -8.78 -9.15
CA ARG A 319 -10.79 -8.58 -8.93
C ARG A 319 -10.04 -8.38 -10.24
N TRP A 320 -10.27 -9.27 -11.21
CA TRP A 320 -9.68 -9.18 -12.55
C TRP A 320 -9.99 -7.84 -13.23
N ARG A 321 -11.25 -7.40 -13.21
CA ARG A 321 -11.70 -6.11 -13.77
C ARG A 321 -10.93 -4.93 -13.14
N CYS A 322 -10.73 -4.95 -11.82
CA CYS A 322 -10.00 -3.90 -11.12
C CYS A 322 -8.52 -3.88 -11.52
N GLU A 323 -7.84 -5.02 -11.47
CA GLU A 323 -6.41 -5.15 -11.83
C GLU A 323 -6.15 -4.72 -13.28
N LEU A 324 -6.94 -5.27 -14.21
CA LEU A 324 -6.82 -4.94 -15.63
C LEU A 324 -7.14 -3.46 -15.90
N GLY A 325 -8.15 -2.92 -15.21
CA GLY A 325 -8.56 -1.54 -15.31
C GLY A 325 -7.47 -0.57 -14.85
N ILE A 326 -6.81 -0.85 -13.72
CA ILE A 326 -5.67 -0.07 -13.22
C ILE A 326 -4.52 -0.09 -14.21
N GLY A 327 -4.13 -1.28 -14.70
CA GLY A 327 -3.04 -1.41 -15.66
C GLY A 327 -3.29 -0.63 -16.96
N LYS A 328 -4.51 -0.75 -17.52
CA LYS A 328 -4.92 0.00 -18.71
C LYS A 328 -4.96 1.51 -18.47
N ALA A 329 -5.42 1.95 -17.31
CA ALA A 329 -5.51 3.37 -16.97
C ALA A 329 -4.11 4.00 -16.82
N MET A 330 -3.18 3.32 -16.13
CA MET A 330 -1.78 3.76 -16.02
C MET A 330 -1.13 3.92 -17.38
N PHE A 331 -1.27 2.91 -18.27
CA PHE A 331 -0.77 3.02 -19.63
C PHE A 331 -1.41 4.19 -20.40
N LYS A 332 -2.74 4.33 -20.37
CA LYS A 332 -3.46 5.40 -21.07
C LYS A 332 -3.07 6.80 -20.60
N GLN A 333 -2.83 6.97 -19.30
CA GLN A 333 -2.38 8.25 -18.72
C GLN A 333 -1.07 8.73 -19.35
N HIS A 334 -0.15 7.80 -19.59
CA HIS A 334 1.20 8.08 -20.08
C HIS A 334 1.41 7.77 -21.56
N GLN A 335 0.34 7.43 -22.28
CA GLN A 335 0.41 6.93 -23.66
C GLN A 335 1.29 7.82 -24.54
N LYS A 336 1.05 9.14 -24.53
CA LYS A 336 1.81 10.13 -25.30
C LYS A 336 3.30 10.16 -24.94
N ALA A 337 3.62 10.13 -23.64
CA ALA A 337 5.00 10.17 -23.17
C ALA A 337 5.77 8.88 -23.52
N THR A 338 5.05 7.76 -23.65
CA THR A 338 5.59 6.44 -23.96
C THR A 338 5.55 6.06 -25.45
N GLU A 339 5.17 6.97 -26.35
CA GLU A 339 5.11 6.69 -27.79
C GLU A 339 6.48 6.38 -28.41
N SER A 340 7.53 7.03 -27.89
CA SER A 340 8.91 6.80 -28.31
C SER A 340 9.50 5.54 -27.66
N LYS A 341 10.19 4.70 -28.44
CA LYS A 341 10.91 3.51 -27.94
C LYS A 341 11.97 3.86 -26.87
N ASP A 342 12.49 5.08 -26.92
CA ASP A 342 13.59 5.54 -26.06
C ASP A 342 13.13 6.48 -24.93
N TRP A 343 11.83 6.54 -24.62
CA TRP A 343 11.28 7.44 -23.60
C TRP A 343 11.97 7.32 -22.23
N LEU A 344 12.43 6.11 -21.86
CA LEU A 344 13.18 5.86 -20.63
C LEU A 344 14.52 6.60 -20.57
N THR A 345 15.11 6.92 -21.73
CA THR A 345 16.41 7.57 -21.87
C THR A 345 16.33 8.94 -22.54
N ASP A 346 15.15 9.36 -23.00
CA ASP A 346 14.95 10.61 -23.74
C ASP A 346 15.33 11.83 -22.87
N PRO A 347 16.39 12.59 -23.21
CA PRO A 347 16.82 13.75 -22.45
C PRO A 347 15.82 14.91 -22.50
N LYS A 348 14.83 14.88 -23.40
CA LYS A 348 13.80 15.93 -23.51
C LYS A 348 12.78 15.90 -22.38
N VAL A 349 12.60 14.74 -21.73
CA VAL A 349 11.68 14.60 -20.60
C VAL A 349 12.46 14.77 -19.29
N PRO A 350 12.06 15.70 -18.40
CA PRO A 350 12.69 15.90 -17.10
C PRO A 350 12.89 14.58 -16.33
N LEU A 351 14.00 14.46 -15.61
CA LEU A 351 14.34 13.21 -14.91
C LEU A 351 13.25 12.80 -13.92
N GLU A 352 12.72 13.72 -13.12
CA GLU A 352 11.68 13.41 -12.13
C GLU A 352 10.36 12.94 -12.77
N GLU A 353 10.01 13.51 -13.92
CA GLU A 353 8.86 13.05 -14.69
C GLU A 353 9.09 11.64 -15.25
N ARG A 354 10.26 11.36 -15.81
CA ARG A 354 10.61 9.99 -16.26
C ARG A 354 10.60 8.97 -15.12
N LYS A 355 11.04 9.36 -13.91
CA LYS A 355 10.97 8.51 -12.71
C LYS A 355 9.52 8.19 -12.34
N ALA A 356 8.63 9.18 -12.38
CA ALA A 356 7.21 8.99 -12.10
C ALA A 356 6.56 8.05 -13.14
N ILE A 357 6.77 8.31 -14.43
CA ILE A 357 6.26 7.47 -15.51
C ILE A 357 6.78 6.03 -15.39
N ALA A 358 8.08 5.85 -15.06
CA ALA A 358 8.65 4.51 -14.86
C ALA A 358 8.01 3.76 -13.68
N ARG A 359 7.69 4.44 -12.57
CA ARG A 359 6.94 3.83 -11.45
C ARG A 359 5.54 3.40 -11.90
N ASP A 360 4.84 4.26 -12.61
CA ASP A 360 3.48 3.98 -13.05
C ASP A 360 3.42 2.87 -14.10
N MET A 361 4.40 2.80 -15.01
CA MET A 361 4.49 1.70 -16.00
C MET A 361 4.85 0.36 -15.36
N LEU A 362 5.69 0.34 -14.32
CA LEU A 362 5.95 -0.88 -13.55
C LEU A 362 4.71 -1.34 -12.79
N LEU A 363 3.95 -0.40 -12.23
CA LEU A 363 2.66 -0.72 -11.62
C LEU A 363 1.66 -1.23 -12.66
N ALA A 364 1.66 -0.66 -13.87
CA ALA A 364 0.84 -1.14 -14.97
C ALA A 364 1.19 -2.59 -15.35
N GLU A 365 2.47 -2.92 -15.40
CA GLU A 365 2.95 -4.28 -15.67
C GLU A 365 2.47 -5.22 -14.58
N THR A 366 2.72 -4.88 -13.31
CA THR A 366 2.32 -5.71 -12.18
C THR A 366 0.80 -5.97 -12.17
N SER A 367 -0.02 -4.93 -12.36
CA SER A 367 -1.49 -5.07 -12.38
C SER A 367 -2.00 -5.86 -13.59
N THR A 368 -1.42 -5.67 -14.79
CA THR A 368 -1.82 -6.47 -15.97
C THR A 368 -1.38 -7.93 -15.85
N SER A 369 -0.20 -8.19 -15.27
CA SER A 369 0.29 -9.54 -14.96
C SER A 369 -0.56 -10.24 -13.89
N GLN A 370 -1.00 -9.52 -12.86
CA GLN A 370 -1.94 -10.03 -11.86
C GLN A 370 -3.31 -10.36 -12.46
N ALA A 371 -3.85 -9.47 -13.31
CA ALA A 371 -5.09 -9.75 -14.05
C ALA A 371 -4.95 -10.99 -14.93
N LEU A 372 -3.82 -11.14 -15.63
CA LEU A 372 -3.53 -12.31 -16.46
C LEU A 372 -3.46 -13.59 -15.63
N SER A 373 -2.81 -13.53 -14.46
CA SER A 373 -2.71 -14.65 -13.53
C SER A 373 -4.09 -15.14 -13.10
N LEU A 374 -5.05 -14.23 -12.87
CA LEU A 374 -6.43 -14.59 -12.54
C LEU A 374 -7.15 -15.23 -13.72
N ALA A 375 -7.09 -14.59 -14.90
CA ALA A 375 -7.81 -15.01 -16.09
C ALA A 375 -7.32 -16.35 -16.67
N THR A 376 -6.07 -16.72 -16.41
CA THR A 376 -5.45 -17.97 -16.86
C THR A 376 -5.31 -19.02 -15.77
N ASP A 377 -5.70 -18.68 -14.54
CA ASP A 377 -5.51 -19.52 -13.36
C ASP A 377 -4.06 -20.00 -13.19
N SER A 378 -3.11 -19.08 -13.34
CA SER A 378 -1.69 -19.39 -13.26
C SER A 378 -1.36 -19.98 -11.88
N PRO A 379 -0.73 -21.17 -11.81
CA PRO A 379 -0.43 -21.84 -10.55
C PRO A 379 0.76 -21.21 -9.82
N ASN A 380 1.41 -20.18 -10.39
CA ASN A 380 2.57 -19.54 -9.76
C ASN A 380 2.13 -18.62 -8.62
N PRO A 381 2.44 -18.94 -7.35
CA PRO A 381 2.06 -18.11 -6.20
C PRO A 381 2.70 -16.72 -6.25
N SER A 382 3.82 -16.58 -6.97
CA SER A 382 4.51 -15.30 -7.11
C SER A 382 3.82 -14.34 -8.07
N SER A 383 2.89 -14.79 -8.92
CA SER A 383 2.15 -13.95 -9.86
C SER A 383 0.69 -13.75 -9.51
N ASN A 384 0.11 -14.67 -8.72
CA ASN A 384 -1.29 -14.61 -8.35
C ASN A 384 -1.53 -13.58 -7.22
N PRO A 385 -2.36 -12.55 -7.44
CA PRO A 385 -2.56 -11.46 -6.48
C PRO A 385 -3.15 -11.94 -5.14
N TRP A 386 -3.87 -13.06 -5.11
CA TRP A 386 -4.40 -13.61 -3.87
C TRP A 386 -3.31 -14.26 -3.02
N PHE A 387 -2.44 -15.08 -3.62
CA PHE A 387 -1.34 -15.71 -2.90
C PHE A 387 -0.31 -14.71 -2.36
N GLN A 388 -0.20 -13.54 -2.99
CA GLN A 388 0.66 -12.45 -2.50
C GLN A 388 0.08 -11.71 -1.29
N THR A 389 -1.24 -11.78 -1.08
CA THR A 389 -1.95 -10.91 -0.11
C THR A 389 -2.71 -11.67 0.97
N LEU A 390 -2.98 -12.97 0.79
CA LEU A 390 -3.79 -13.79 1.69
C LEU A 390 -3.09 -15.08 2.11
N PRO A 391 -3.32 -15.56 3.35
CA PRO A 391 -3.03 -16.94 3.73
C PRO A 391 -3.76 -17.92 2.82
N ALA A 392 -3.11 -19.04 2.49
CA ALA A 392 -3.58 -20.00 1.48
C ALA A 392 -5.01 -20.52 1.74
N GLU A 393 -5.36 -20.72 3.00
CA GLU A 393 -6.66 -21.20 3.47
C GLU A 393 -7.81 -20.20 3.28
N THR A 394 -7.49 -18.91 3.09
CA THR A 394 -8.51 -17.86 2.89
C THR A 394 -8.69 -17.49 1.42
N ILE A 395 -7.85 -17.99 0.52
CA ILE A 395 -7.85 -17.61 -0.90
C ILE A 395 -9.14 -18.07 -1.58
N PRO A 396 -9.90 -17.16 -2.24
CA PRO A 396 -11.07 -17.55 -3.02
C PRO A 396 -10.72 -18.55 -4.13
N PRO A 397 -11.58 -19.54 -4.41
CA PRO A 397 -11.35 -20.46 -5.51
C PRO A 397 -11.32 -19.70 -6.84
N ASN A 398 -10.56 -20.21 -7.80
CA ASN A 398 -10.48 -19.67 -9.15
C ASN A 398 -10.53 -20.81 -10.17
N LYS A 399 -11.08 -20.54 -11.36
CA LYS A 399 -11.06 -21.46 -12.50
C LYS A 399 -10.87 -20.66 -13.78
N ALA A 400 -9.96 -21.10 -14.65
CA ALA A 400 -9.74 -20.45 -15.95
C ALA A 400 -11.01 -20.41 -16.82
N THR A 401 -11.92 -21.37 -16.68
CA THR A 401 -13.20 -21.44 -17.41
C THR A 401 -14.22 -20.38 -17.01
N TRP A 402 -13.96 -19.61 -15.95
CA TRP A 402 -14.82 -18.50 -15.53
C TRP A 402 -14.63 -17.22 -16.36
N PHE A 403 -13.59 -17.20 -17.20
CA PHE A 403 -13.25 -16.11 -18.11
C PHE A 403 -13.43 -16.56 -19.56
N THR A 404 -14.00 -15.68 -20.38
CA THR A 404 -14.18 -15.98 -21.81
C THR A 404 -12.86 -15.83 -22.57
N ASP A 405 -12.78 -16.40 -23.78
CA ASP A 405 -11.63 -16.22 -24.67
C ASP A 405 -11.39 -14.75 -25.00
N GLU A 406 -12.47 -13.97 -25.17
CA GLU A 406 -12.38 -12.53 -25.39
C GLU A 406 -11.72 -11.82 -24.20
N GLU A 407 -12.13 -12.13 -22.97
CA GLU A 407 -11.57 -11.53 -21.76
C GLU A 407 -10.09 -11.90 -21.58
N ARG A 408 -9.75 -13.16 -21.81
CA ARG A 408 -8.36 -13.63 -21.81
C ARG A 408 -7.54 -12.92 -22.89
N GLY A 409 -8.08 -12.79 -24.10
CA GLY A 409 -7.46 -12.09 -25.22
C GLY A 409 -7.19 -10.60 -24.91
N ILE A 410 -8.16 -9.89 -24.34
CA ILE A 410 -7.98 -8.49 -23.90
C ILE A 410 -6.89 -8.37 -22.84
N THR A 411 -6.81 -9.34 -21.93
CA THR A 411 -5.82 -9.34 -20.84
C THR A 411 -4.41 -9.55 -21.37
N TRP A 412 -4.22 -10.54 -22.25
CA TRP A 412 -2.96 -10.77 -22.96
C TRP A 412 -2.54 -9.54 -23.77
N TYR A 413 -3.48 -8.91 -24.49
CA TYR A 413 -3.20 -7.69 -25.24
C TYR A 413 -2.70 -6.56 -24.33
N ALA A 414 -3.38 -6.30 -23.21
CA ALA A 414 -2.98 -5.25 -22.28
C ALA A 414 -1.57 -5.49 -21.71
N CYS A 415 -1.26 -6.73 -21.30
CA CYS A 415 0.06 -7.11 -20.80
C CYS A 415 1.14 -6.92 -21.89
N GLY A 416 0.87 -7.37 -23.12
CA GLY A 416 1.79 -7.23 -24.24
C GLY A 416 2.09 -5.77 -24.62
N ILE A 417 1.09 -4.89 -24.59
CA ILE A 417 1.29 -3.45 -24.81
C ILE A 417 2.20 -2.85 -23.73
N VAL A 418 1.98 -3.18 -22.47
CA VAL A 418 2.81 -2.68 -21.36
C VAL A 418 4.25 -3.21 -21.46
N HIS A 419 4.44 -4.49 -21.76
CA HIS A 419 5.76 -5.06 -22.01
C HIS A 419 6.48 -4.37 -23.17
N MET A 420 5.77 -4.09 -24.27
CA MET A 420 6.33 -3.38 -25.41
C MET A 420 6.82 -1.98 -25.00
N VAL A 421 6.02 -1.23 -24.22
CA VAL A 421 6.35 0.11 -23.70
C VAL A 421 7.58 0.08 -22.78
N LEU A 422 7.72 -0.97 -21.98
CA LEU A 422 8.88 -1.16 -21.10
C LEU A 422 10.13 -1.65 -21.85
N GLY A 423 10.03 -1.90 -23.15
CA GLY A 423 11.12 -2.36 -24.01
C GLY A 423 11.32 -3.88 -24.01
N GLU A 424 10.37 -4.65 -23.48
CA GLU A 424 10.37 -6.11 -23.44
C GLU A 424 9.68 -6.69 -24.70
N TYR A 425 10.21 -6.37 -25.88
CA TYR A 425 9.60 -6.74 -27.16
C TYR A 425 9.42 -8.26 -27.36
N LEU A 426 10.33 -9.08 -26.81
CA LEU A 426 10.20 -10.54 -26.89
C LEU A 426 9.00 -11.06 -26.08
N PHE A 427 8.82 -10.58 -24.85
CA PHE A 427 7.66 -10.92 -24.02
C PHE A 427 6.38 -10.37 -24.65
N ALA A 428 6.40 -9.11 -25.06
CA ALA A 428 5.29 -8.47 -25.74
C ALA A 428 4.81 -9.24 -26.97
N ALA A 429 5.73 -9.73 -27.81
CA ALA A 429 5.38 -10.51 -28.99
C ALA A 429 4.66 -11.82 -28.62
N GLY A 430 5.15 -12.55 -27.62
CA GLY A 430 4.49 -13.77 -27.15
C GLY A 430 3.12 -13.53 -26.52
N ASP A 431 2.95 -12.41 -25.80
CA ASP A 431 1.66 -12.05 -25.22
C ASP A 431 0.65 -11.64 -26.28
N LEU A 432 1.08 -10.82 -27.26
CA LEU A 432 0.25 -10.35 -28.36
C LEU A 432 -0.11 -11.47 -29.34
N GLU A 433 0.77 -12.44 -29.58
CA GLU A 433 0.46 -13.65 -30.35
C GLU A 433 -0.72 -14.42 -29.75
N ARG A 434 -0.69 -14.63 -28.43
CA ARG A 434 -1.80 -15.28 -27.71
C ARG A 434 -3.07 -14.45 -27.74
N ALA A 435 -2.94 -13.12 -27.65
CA ALA A 435 -4.08 -12.22 -27.77
C ALA A 435 -4.77 -12.34 -29.14
N VAL A 436 -4.00 -12.34 -30.24
CA VAL A 436 -4.50 -12.53 -31.61
C VAL A 436 -5.17 -13.90 -31.75
N GLY A 437 -4.55 -14.97 -31.23
CA GLY A 437 -5.12 -16.32 -31.30
C GLY A 437 -6.47 -16.47 -30.58
N LEU A 438 -6.65 -15.78 -29.45
CA LEU A 438 -7.89 -15.81 -28.67
C LEU A 438 -8.96 -14.83 -29.17
N ARG A 439 -8.53 -13.74 -29.83
CA ARG A 439 -9.44 -12.72 -30.37
C ARG A 439 -8.93 -12.21 -31.73
N PRO A 440 -9.14 -12.96 -32.82
CA PRO A 440 -8.64 -12.58 -34.15
C PRO A 440 -9.20 -11.24 -34.64
N GLU A 441 -10.46 -10.94 -34.32
CA GLU A 441 -11.12 -9.67 -34.70
C GLU A 441 -10.82 -8.52 -33.73
N GLY A 442 -9.80 -8.66 -32.88
CA GLY A 442 -9.38 -7.64 -31.92
C GLY A 442 -8.84 -6.39 -32.62
N LYS A 443 -9.44 -5.23 -32.37
CA LYS A 443 -9.00 -3.95 -32.94
C LYS A 443 -7.53 -3.67 -32.58
N ASN A 444 -6.69 -3.50 -33.60
CA ASN A 444 -5.24 -3.23 -33.52
C ASN A 444 -4.38 -4.36 -32.91
N PHE A 445 -4.91 -5.58 -32.74
CA PHE A 445 -4.15 -6.67 -32.13
C PHE A 445 -3.02 -7.14 -33.04
N GLU A 446 -3.33 -7.37 -34.32
CA GLU A 446 -2.34 -7.80 -35.33
C GLU A 446 -1.27 -6.73 -35.56
N ASP A 447 -1.66 -5.46 -35.65
CA ASP A 447 -0.72 -4.34 -35.80
C ASP A 447 0.24 -4.23 -34.61
N ALA A 448 -0.28 -4.38 -33.40
CA ALA A 448 0.54 -4.38 -32.19
C ALA A 448 1.49 -5.58 -32.18
N PHE A 449 1.03 -6.76 -32.58
CA PHE A 449 1.87 -7.95 -32.69
C PHE A 449 2.99 -7.78 -33.71
N ALA A 450 2.68 -7.27 -34.91
CA ALA A 450 3.67 -6.97 -35.94
C ALA A 450 4.72 -5.97 -35.43
N LYS A 451 4.27 -4.86 -34.82
CA LYS A 451 5.15 -3.87 -34.19
C LYS A 451 6.04 -4.47 -33.10
N ALA A 452 5.50 -5.37 -32.28
CA ALA A 452 6.27 -6.04 -31.24
C ALA A 452 7.37 -6.91 -31.84
N ARG A 453 7.06 -7.67 -32.90
CA ARG A 453 8.03 -8.52 -33.62
C ARG A 453 9.14 -7.72 -34.29
N GLU A 454 8.80 -6.62 -34.95
CA GLU A 454 9.79 -5.74 -35.58
C GLU A 454 10.72 -5.06 -34.55
N GLY A 455 10.21 -4.83 -33.33
CA GLY A 455 10.97 -4.22 -32.26
C GLY A 455 11.96 -5.14 -31.54
N ILE A 456 11.92 -6.46 -31.79
CA ILE A 456 12.79 -7.44 -31.13
C ILE A 456 14.25 -7.21 -31.52
N ASP A 457 15.07 -6.88 -30.53
CA ASP A 457 16.53 -6.92 -30.64
C ASP A 457 17.05 -8.20 -29.97
N TRP A 458 17.47 -9.18 -30.78
CA TRP A 458 18.01 -10.45 -30.31
C TRP A 458 19.30 -10.34 -29.49
N LYS A 459 19.94 -9.16 -29.48
CA LYS A 459 21.11 -8.89 -28.63
C LYS A 459 20.71 -8.49 -27.20
N VAL A 460 19.48 -8.03 -26.99
CA VAL A 460 18.97 -7.60 -25.68
C VAL A 460 18.41 -8.81 -24.94
N ARG A 461 18.92 -9.06 -23.73
CA ARG A 461 18.43 -10.16 -22.89
C ARG A 461 17.05 -9.82 -22.32
N PRO A 462 16.14 -10.80 -22.19
CA PRO A 462 14.83 -10.58 -21.56
C PRO A 462 14.95 -10.03 -20.12
N GLY A 463 14.04 -9.14 -19.75
CA GLY A 463 14.01 -8.45 -18.45
C GLY A 463 14.95 -7.25 -18.33
N THR A 464 15.69 -6.88 -19.38
CA THR A 464 16.59 -5.72 -19.36
C THR A 464 15.82 -4.40 -19.31
N GLY A 465 14.71 -4.29 -20.04
CA GLY A 465 13.83 -3.13 -20.04
C GLY A 465 13.17 -2.91 -18.69
N LEU A 466 12.63 -3.98 -18.09
CA LEU A 466 12.07 -3.96 -16.73
C LEU A 466 13.10 -3.52 -15.69
N ARG A 467 14.32 -4.08 -15.74
CA ARG A 467 15.41 -3.66 -14.83
C ARG A 467 15.80 -2.20 -15.01
N ARG A 468 15.80 -1.69 -16.25
CA ARG A 468 16.09 -0.28 -16.53
C ARG A 468 15.01 0.63 -15.96
N ALA A 469 13.74 0.32 -16.19
CA ALA A 469 12.62 1.05 -15.61
C ALA A 469 12.67 1.00 -14.07
N ALA A 470 12.91 -0.18 -13.48
CA ALA A 470 13.02 -0.35 -12.03
C ALA A 470 14.19 0.43 -11.43
N ARG A 471 15.34 0.48 -12.11
CA ARG A 471 16.49 1.29 -11.67
C ARG A 471 16.14 2.77 -11.70
N LEU A 472 15.53 3.25 -12.78
CA LEU A 472 15.11 4.65 -12.91
C LEU A 472 14.08 5.03 -11.82
N ALA A 473 13.07 4.19 -11.60
CA ALA A 473 12.04 4.39 -10.60
C ALA A 473 12.59 4.52 -9.16
N ARG A 474 13.67 3.80 -8.84
CA ARG A 474 14.30 3.79 -7.51
C ARG A 474 15.18 5.01 -7.23
N GLY A 475 15.63 5.73 -8.27
CA GLY A 475 16.52 6.88 -8.14
C GLY A 475 17.98 6.47 -8.29
#